data_AF-A0AAE0K6D7-F1
#
_entry.id   AF-A0AAE0K6D7-F1
#
_cell.length_a   1.000
_cell.length_b   1.000
_cell.length_c   1.000
_cell.angle_alpha   90.00
_cell.angle_beta   90.00
_cell.angle_gamma   90.00
#
_symmetry.space_group_name_H-M   'P 1'
#
loop_
_entity.id
_entity.type
_entity.pdbx_description
1 polymer ?
#
loop_
_entity_poly.entity_id
_entity_poly.type
_entity_poly.pdbx_seq_one_letter_code
_entity_poly.pdbx_strand_id
1 'polypeptide(L)'
;MAHRDRRLCPEWVISNFSDVDVAKDRGWFVEYRPYSSFIHCGRRKEVIGIGTVELPVMMSWHEGTGLSQGHGTLRLEYVLHCPDSLCNTIGSNIYSGMRSHDGGTSGVLLDRDERVMACYTTKPHIKHWWTVVLRNPPDGYFFGSSAFRSTDVSVDTSWPLDEREKFELSLEPQDRENYLAYLGAEKVEEETATLSNDATIRETDHHTDDENQNDGQEQAQDEGEDEEMGGISAHVSQPDSAPSQPAVSQPPGHSSGSS
;
A
#
# COMPACT_ATOMS: atom_id res chain seq x y z
N MET A 1 24.49 -6.92 -31.24
CA MET A 1 23.65 -7.75 -30.34
C MET A 1 22.69 -6.83 -29.60
N ALA A 2 21.40 -7.14 -29.60
CA ALA A 2 20.32 -6.17 -29.44
C ALA A 2 20.11 -5.68 -27.99
N HIS A 3 20.05 -4.36 -27.81
CA HIS A 3 19.70 -3.62 -26.58
C HIS A 3 18.24 -3.80 -26.10
N ARG A 4 17.58 -4.93 -26.40
CA ARG A 4 16.12 -5.06 -26.22
C ARG A 4 15.66 -5.40 -24.79
N ASP A 5 16.49 -6.02 -23.95
CA ASP A 5 16.10 -6.44 -22.59
C ASP A 5 16.71 -5.60 -21.46
N ARG A 6 16.76 -4.27 -21.64
CA ARG A 6 17.09 -3.35 -20.53
C ARG A 6 15.87 -2.57 -20.04
N ARG A 7 14.67 -3.01 -20.42
CA ARG A 7 13.40 -2.41 -19.99
C ARG A 7 12.88 -3.17 -18.78
N LEU A 8 12.69 -2.46 -17.68
CA LEU A 8 12.13 -3.03 -16.44
C LEU A 8 10.67 -2.62 -16.30
N CYS A 9 9.84 -3.53 -15.80
CA CYS A 9 8.49 -3.22 -15.39
C CYS A 9 8.53 -2.07 -14.36
N PRO A 10 7.92 -0.92 -14.67
CA PRO A 10 7.95 0.24 -13.79
C PRO A 10 6.96 0.14 -12.63
N GLU A 11 5.97 -0.75 -12.71
CA GLU A 11 4.94 -0.88 -11.69
C GLU A 11 5.41 -1.74 -10.51
N TRP A 12 5.50 -1.10 -9.35
CA TRP A 12 5.59 -1.73 -8.03
C TRP A 12 4.27 -1.50 -7.30
N VAL A 13 3.39 -2.49 -7.39
CA VAL A 13 2.04 -2.41 -6.82
C VAL A 13 2.08 -2.79 -5.34
N ILE A 14 1.45 -1.99 -4.50
CA ILE A 14 1.20 -2.32 -3.10
C ILE A 14 -0.07 -3.17 -3.02
N SER A 15 0.03 -4.38 -2.47
CA SER A 15 -1.11 -5.27 -2.26
C SER A 15 -1.16 -5.73 -0.80
N ASN A 16 -2.20 -5.28 -0.08
CA ASN A 16 -2.48 -5.69 1.30
C ASN A 16 -2.86 -7.17 1.43
N PHE A 17 -3.14 -7.86 0.32
CA PHE A 17 -3.46 -9.28 0.29
C PHE A 17 -2.28 -10.15 -0.15
N SER A 18 -1.13 -9.54 -0.45
CA SER A 18 0.10 -10.26 -0.77
C SER A 18 0.94 -10.47 0.48
N ASP A 19 1.39 -11.70 0.68
CA ASP A 19 2.19 -12.10 1.84
C ASP A 19 3.70 -12.12 1.52
N VAL A 20 4.10 -11.62 0.36
CA VAL A 20 5.47 -11.66 -0.16
C VAL A 20 5.71 -10.54 -1.18
N ASP A 21 6.95 -10.06 -1.23
CA ASP A 21 7.42 -9.13 -2.26
C ASP A 21 7.88 -9.89 -3.51
N VAL A 22 7.51 -9.40 -4.70
CA VAL A 22 7.85 -10.03 -5.97
C VAL A 22 8.36 -9.02 -6.98
N ALA A 23 9.49 -9.32 -7.60
CA ALA A 23 10.01 -8.60 -8.75
C ALA A 23 9.85 -9.45 -10.02
N LYS A 24 9.36 -8.80 -11.08
CA LYS A 24 9.29 -9.39 -12.42
C LYS A 24 10.66 -9.50 -13.06
N ASP A 25 11.45 -8.42 -12.98
CA ASP A 25 12.67 -8.29 -13.77
C ASP A 25 13.93 -8.38 -12.89
N ARG A 26 14.86 -9.24 -13.30
CA ARG A 26 16.15 -9.46 -12.63
C ARG A 26 16.98 -8.18 -12.42
N GLY A 27 16.78 -7.15 -13.26
CA GLY A 27 17.53 -5.91 -13.21
C GLY A 27 17.28 -5.05 -11.97
N TRP A 28 16.23 -5.33 -11.20
CA TRP A 28 15.93 -4.64 -9.94
C TRP A 28 16.82 -5.06 -8.76
N PHE A 29 17.42 -6.25 -8.84
CA PHE A 29 18.13 -6.85 -7.71
C PHE A 29 19.57 -6.32 -7.58
N VAL A 30 19.90 -5.81 -6.39
CA VAL A 30 21.28 -5.45 -6.00
C VAL A 30 22.04 -6.66 -5.46
N GLU A 31 21.32 -7.58 -4.81
CA GLU A 31 21.82 -8.88 -4.36
C GLU A 31 20.87 -9.96 -4.89
N TYR A 32 21.42 -11.10 -5.30
CA TYR A 32 20.61 -12.15 -5.91
C TYR A 32 21.19 -13.53 -5.69
N ARG A 33 20.34 -14.43 -5.21
CA ARG A 33 20.59 -15.86 -5.10
C ARG A 33 19.65 -16.59 -6.04
N PRO A 34 20.16 -17.42 -6.97
CA PRO A 34 19.32 -18.38 -7.69
C PRO A 34 18.61 -19.29 -6.68
N TYR A 35 17.29 -19.38 -6.79
CA TYR A 35 16.45 -20.13 -5.87
C TYR A 35 15.22 -20.60 -6.64
N SER A 36 14.91 -21.90 -6.55
CA SER A 36 13.80 -22.50 -7.28
C SER A 36 12.62 -22.73 -6.34
N SER A 37 11.52 -22.05 -6.65
CA SER A 37 10.29 -22.07 -5.87
C SER A 37 9.08 -21.71 -6.76
N PHE A 38 7.94 -21.38 -6.15
CA PHE A 38 6.78 -20.87 -6.86
C PHE A 38 5.91 -19.99 -5.97
N ILE A 39 5.07 -19.19 -6.61
CA ILE A 39 4.03 -18.37 -5.96
C ILE A 39 2.66 -18.69 -6.56
N HIS A 40 1.60 -18.30 -5.88
CA HIS A 40 0.25 -18.24 -6.42
C HIS A 40 -0.17 -16.80 -6.66
N CYS A 41 -0.51 -16.48 -7.90
CA CYS A 41 -1.09 -15.21 -8.32
C CYS A 41 -2.10 -15.49 -9.45
N GLY A 42 -3.34 -15.82 -9.05
CA GLY A 42 -4.39 -16.42 -9.89
C GLY A 42 -4.09 -17.85 -10.39
N ARG A 43 -2.81 -18.15 -10.65
CA ARG A 43 -2.24 -19.45 -11.01
C ARG A 43 -0.85 -19.61 -10.40
N ARG A 44 -0.33 -20.83 -10.41
CA ARG A 44 1.07 -21.11 -10.05
C ARG A 44 2.01 -20.41 -11.04
N LYS A 45 3.02 -19.71 -10.54
CA LYS A 45 4.10 -19.10 -11.33
C LYS A 45 5.46 -19.47 -10.74
N GLU A 46 6.44 -19.69 -11.61
CA GLU A 46 7.77 -20.11 -11.19
C GLU A 46 8.58 -18.95 -10.61
N VAL A 47 9.26 -19.23 -9.51
CA VAL A 47 10.27 -18.34 -8.92
C VAL A 47 11.64 -18.92 -9.25
N ILE A 48 12.51 -18.08 -9.80
CA ILE A 48 13.85 -18.48 -10.26
C ILE A 48 14.98 -17.80 -9.49
N GLY A 49 14.64 -17.00 -8.48
CA GLY A 49 15.60 -16.38 -7.59
C GLY A 49 14.95 -15.63 -6.44
N ILE A 50 15.79 -15.21 -5.51
CA ILE A 50 15.43 -14.38 -4.38
C ILE A 50 16.57 -13.41 -4.07
N GLY A 51 16.28 -12.25 -3.52
CA GLY A 51 17.33 -11.34 -3.10
C GLY A 51 16.82 -9.99 -2.65
N THR A 52 17.68 -9.00 -2.78
CA THR A 52 17.45 -7.64 -2.29
C THR A 52 17.23 -6.69 -3.44
N VAL A 53 16.22 -5.83 -3.32
CA VAL A 53 15.92 -4.76 -4.25
C VAL A 53 16.01 -3.41 -3.55
N GLU A 54 16.62 -2.43 -4.20
CA GLU A 54 16.67 -1.05 -3.73
C GLU A 54 15.95 -0.15 -4.73
N LEU A 55 14.84 0.43 -4.30
CA LEU A 55 13.98 1.26 -5.14
C LEU A 55 14.26 2.74 -4.86
N PRO A 56 14.73 3.53 -5.85
CA PRO A 56 14.79 4.98 -5.72
C PRO A 56 13.36 5.55 -5.71
N VAL A 57 12.88 5.99 -4.55
CA VAL A 57 11.49 6.42 -4.32
C VAL A 57 11.39 7.90 -3.99
N MET A 58 10.19 8.43 -4.20
CA MET A 58 9.77 9.72 -3.65
C MET A 58 9.32 9.54 -2.20
N MET A 59 9.66 10.47 -1.30
CA MET A 59 9.26 10.42 0.12
C MET A 59 8.37 11.59 0.53
N SER A 60 8.17 12.60 -0.32
CA SER A 60 7.22 13.66 -0.04
C SER A 60 6.47 14.10 -1.29
N TRP A 61 5.20 14.40 -1.08
CA TRP A 61 4.30 14.99 -2.06
C TRP A 61 3.94 16.40 -1.60
N HIS A 62 4.18 17.42 -2.44
CA HIS A 62 3.74 18.77 -2.14
C HIS A 62 2.46 19.06 -2.94
N GLU A 63 1.34 19.15 -2.22
CA GLU A 63 0.06 19.58 -2.77
C GLU A 63 0.19 20.99 -3.35
N GLY A 64 -0.26 21.20 -4.58
CA GLY A 64 -0.26 22.51 -5.26
C GLY A 64 0.95 22.84 -6.15
N THR A 65 2.11 22.17 -6.02
CA THR A 65 3.24 22.36 -6.95
C THR A 65 3.58 21.13 -7.76
N GLY A 66 3.14 19.93 -7.32
CA GLY A 66 3.49 18.66 -7.97
C GLY A 66 4.98 18.32 -7.90
N LEU A 67 5.75 19.05 -7.09
CA LEU A 67 7.19 18.85 -6.92
C LEU A 67 7.47 18.15 -5.59
N SER A 68 8.15 17.01 -5.64
CA SER A 68 8.69 16.35 -4.45
C SER A 68 9.96 17.05 -3.97
N GLN A 69 10.13 17.24 -2.67
CA GLN A 69 11.41 17.67 -2.09
C GLN A 69 12.20 16.54 -1.41
N GLY A 70 11.55 15.43 -1.05
CA GLY A 70 12.19 14.28 -0.40
C GLY A 70 12.38 13.09 -1.36
N HIS A 71 13.60 12.56 -1.41
CA HIS A 71 13.91 11.32 -2.12
C HIS A 71 14.61 10.33 -1.19
N GLY A 72 14.33 9.05 -1.36
CA GLY A 72 14.91 7.99 -0.55
C GLY A 72 15.09 6.71 -1.32
N THR A 73 15.51 5.68 -0.59
CA THR A 73 15.65 4.32 -1.09
C THR A 73 14.74 3.42 -0.26
N LEU A 74 13.76 2.79 -0.91
CA LEU A 74 12.98 1.73 -0.31
C LEU A 74 13.72 0.41 -0.56
N ARG A 75 14.30 -0.15 0.50
CA ARG A 75 15.00 -1.43 0.46
C ARG A 75 14.03 -2.56 0.80
N LEU A 76 13.93 -3.52 -0.12
CA LEU A 76 13.10 -4.71 0.00
C LEU A 76 14.02 -5.92 0.08
N GLU A 77 13.89 -6.69 1.16
CA GLU A 77 14.70 -7.89 1.39
C GLU A 77 13.87 -9.14 1.10
N TYR A 78 14.54 -10.23 0.72
CA TYR A 78 13.89 -11.51 0.41
C TYR A 78 12.82 -11.44 -0.70
N VAL A 79 12.99 -10.54 -1.66
CA VAL A 79 12.10 -10.37 -2.82
C VAL A 79 12.22 -11.56 -3.76
N LEU A 80 11.10 -12.18 -4.13
CA LEU A 80 11.09 -13.29 -5.08
C LEU A 80 11.18 -12.80 -6.52
N HIS A 81 12.03 -13.41 -7.33
CA HIS A 81 12.13 -13.14 -8.76
C HIS A 81 11.22 -14.09 -9.55
N CYS A 82 10.14 -13.53 -10.10
CA CYS A 82 9.15 -14.26 -10.89
C CYS A 82 8.95 -13.58 -12.26
N PRO A 83 9.67 -14.00 -13.32
CA PRO A 83 9.57 -13.41 -14.66
C PRO A 83 8.18 -13.43 -15.27
N ASP A 84 7.35 -14.40 -14.91
CA ASP A 84 5.99 -14.57 -15.41
C ASP A 84 4.95 -13.73 -14.62
N SER A 85 5.39 -12.97 -13.62
CA SER A 85 4.54 -11.97 -12.97
C SER A 85 4.13 -10.87 -13.95
N LEU A 86 2.92 -10.33 -13.74
CA LEU A 86 2.42 -9.25 -14.57
C LEU A 86 3.26 -7.98 -14.33
N CYS A 87 3.43 -7.64 -13.05
CA CYS A 87 4.19 -6.51 -12.55
C CYS A 87 5.01 -6.91 -11.31
N ASN A 88 5.70 -5.95 -10.69
CA ASN A 88 6.26 -6.14 -9.37
C ASN A 88 5.18 -5.90 -8.30
N THR A 89 5.30 -6.57 -7.17
CA THR A 89 4.36 -6.50 -6.05
C THR A 89 5.12 -6.27 -4.75
N ILE A 90 4.58 -5.41 -3.91
CA ILE A 90 5.00 -5.18 -2.53
C ILE A 90 3.89 -5.72 -1.64
N GLY A 91 4.23 -6.74 -0.85
CA GLY A 91 3.33 -7.35 0.13
C GLY A 91 3.31 -6.60 1.46
N SER A 92 2.41 -7.01 2.34
CA SER A 92 2.17 -6.34 3.63
C SER A 92 3.27 -6.53 4.67
N ASN A 93 4.36 -7.24 4.36
CA ASN A 93 5.39 -7.60 5.34
C ASN A 93 6.26 -6.41 5.77
N ILE A 94 6.36 -5.38 4.94
CA ILE A 94 7.38 -4.33 5.10
C ILE A 94 6.83 -2.99 5.62
N TYR A 95 5.51 -2.81 5.67
CA TYR A 95 4.87 -1.56 6.05
C TYR A 95 3.81 -1.76 7.12
N SER A 96 3.61 -0.74 7.96
CA SER A 96 2.59 -0.77 9.02
C SER A 96 1.24 -0.26 8.54
N GLY A 97 1.25 0.59 7.51
CA GLY A 97 0.06 1.19 6.98
C GLY A 97 0.33 2.20 5.88
N MET A 98 -0.76 2.81 5.43
CA MET A 98 -0.76 3.81 4.37
C MET A 98 -1.54 5.03 4.84
N ARG A 99 -0.97 6.22 4.64
CA ARG A 99 -1.67 7.49 4.84
C ARG A 99 -2.05 8.05 3.49
N SER A 100 -3.34 8.22 3.26
CA SER A 100 -3.86 8.76 2.00
C SER A 100 -3.75 10.29 1.96
N HIS A 101 -3.39 10.80 0.79
CA HIS A 101 -3.63 12.17 0.37
C HIS A 101 -4.69 12.12 -0.76
N ASP A 102 -5.38 13.22 -1.03
CA ASP A 102 -6.28 13.34 -2.20
C ASP A 102 -7.38 12.25 -2.32
N GLY A 103 -8.13 12.01 -1.25
CA GLY A 103 -9.25 11.06 -1.27
C GLY A 103 -8.86 9.61 -1.59
N GLY A 104 -7.59 9.23 -1.36
CA GLY A 104 -7.10 7.85 -1.52
C GLY A 104 -6.42 7.57 -2.86
N THR A 105 -6.29 8.57 -3.73
CA THR A 105 -5.64 8.42 -5.05
C THR A 105 -4.12 8.57 -5.00
N SER A 106 -3.60 9.17 -3.94
CA SER A 106 -2.18 9.33 -3.65
C SER A 106 -1.94 9.18 -2.15
N GLY A 107 -0.68 9.12 -1.71
CA GLY A 107 -0.37 9.05 -0.29
C GLY A 107 1.06 8.64 0.00
N VAL A 108 1.29 8.21 1.24
CA VAL A 108 2.58 7.70 1.72
C VAL A 108 2.42 6.34 2.39
N LEU A 109 3.39 5.47 2.15
CA LEU A 109 3.63 4.22 2.82
C LEU A 109 4.44 4.49 4.10
N LEU A 110 4.02 3.89 5.22
CA LEU A 110 4.63 4.12 6.54
C LEU A 110 5.28 2.85 7.07
N ASP A 111 6.43 3.01 7.72
CA ASP A 111 7.04 1.95 8.54
C ASP A 111 6.34 1.86 9.91
N ARG A 112 6.79 0.93 10.76
CA ARG A 112 6.21 0.74 12.10
C ARG A 112 6.42 1.90 13.06
N ASP A 113 7.43 2.72 12.83
CA ASP A 113 7.70 3.93 13.60
C ASP A 113 6.92 5.14 13.03
N GLU A 114 5.93 4.89 12.16
CA GLU A 114 5.15 5.88 11.42
C GLU A 114 5.98 6.81 10.52
N ARG A 115 7.19 6.39 10.14
CA ARG A 115 8.05 7.16 9.24
C ARG A 115 7.70 6.86 7.80
N VAL A 116 7.83 7.88 6.95
CA VAL A 116 7.53 7.74 5.52
C VAL A 116 8.61 6.91 4.83
N MET A 117 8.19 5.82 4.20
CA MET A 117 9.05 4.95 3.40
C MET A 117 9.03 5.34 1.92
N ALA A 118 7.84 5.64 1.38
CA ALA A 118 7.65 5.97 -0.02
C ALA A 118 6.31 6.67 -0.26
N CYS A 119 6.21 7.45 -1.34
CA CYS A 119 4.92 7.91 -1.87
C CYS A 119 4.32 6.85 -2.79
N TYR A 120 2.99 6.80 -2.84
CA TYR A 120 2.25 6.02 -3.80
C TYR A 120 1.22 6.87 -4.56
N THR A 121 0.80 6.37 -5.71
CA THR A 121 -0.27 6.95 -6.50
C THR A 121 -1.06 5.87 -7.25
N THR A 122 -2.31 6.16 -7.57
CA THR A 122 -3.12 5.40 -8.51
C THR A 122 -2.95 6.01 -9.90
N LYS A 123 -2.67 5.18 -10.91
CA LYS A 123 -2.63 5.66 -12.29
C LYS A 123 -4.03 5.60 -12.89
N PRO A 124 -4.42 6.52 -13.80
CA PRO A 124 -5.76 6.52 -14.41
C PRO A 124 -6.16 5.20 -15.11
N HIS A 125 -5.18 4.43 -15.59
CA HIS A 125 -5.35 3.13 -16.25
C HIS A 125 -5.27 1.93 -15.29
N ILE A 126 -5.03 2.18 -14.00
CA ILE A 126 -4.83 1.19 -12.95
C ILE A 126 -5.64 1.60 -11.71
N LYS A 127 -6.95 1.88 -11.90
CA LYS A 127 -7.80 2.57 -10.92
C LYS A 127 -7.94 1.90 -9.54
N HIS A 128 -7.47 0.66 -9.38
CA HIS A 128 -7.61 -0.11 -8.15
C HIS A 128 -6.28 -0.47 -7.48
N TRP A 129 -5.15 -0.10 -8.08
CA TRP A 129 -3.84 -0.48 -7.54
C TRP A 129 -3.01 0.75 -7.20
N TRP A 130 -2.56 0.81 -5.95
CA TRP A 130 -1.58 1.80 -5.52
C TRP A 130 -0.20 1.37 -6.00
N THR A 131 0.49 2.27 -6.68
CA THR A 131 1.84 2.04 -7.18
C THR A 131 2.83 2.98 -6.51
N VAL A 132 3.97 2.44 -6.08
CA VAL A 132 5.07 3.27 -5.56
C VAL A 132 5.57 4.22 -6.63
N VAL A 133 5.78 5.48 -6.25
CA VAL A 133 6.33 6.51 -7.15
C VAL A 133 7.85 6.37 -7.19
N LEU A 134 8.35 5.75 -8.25
CA LEU A 134 9.77 5.62 -8.53
C LEU A 134 10.35 6.87 -9.17
N ARG A 135 11.62 7.17 -8.87
CA ARG A 135 12.38 8.24 -9.52
C ARG A 135 13.00 7.79 -10.83
N ASN A 136 13.80 6.73 -10.76
CA ASN A 136 14.61 6.22 -11.87
C ASN A 136 14.71 4.69 -11.78
N PRO A 137 14.89 4.00 -12.92
CA PRO A 137 15.33 2.61 -12.90
C PRO A 137 16.81 2.53 -12.47
N PRO A 138 17.33 1.32 -12.14
CA PRO A 138 18.74 1.10 -11.86
C PRO A 138 19.64 1.47 -13.05
N ASP A 139 20.92 1.72 -12.77
CA ASP A 139 21.85 2.20 -13.78
C ASP A 139 21.94 1.30 -15.02
N GLY A 140 21.81 1.94 -16.18
CA GLY A 140 21.82 1.26 -17.47
C GLY A 140 20.50 0.58 -17.86
N TYR A 141 19.47 0.65 -17.03
CA TYR A 141 18.13 0.21 -17.37
C TYR A 141 17.21 1.39 -17.72
N PHE A 142 16.07 1.06 -18.31
CA PHE A 142 15.01 1.99 -18.67
C PHE A 142 13.68 1.47 -18.15
N PHE A 143 12.73 2.35 -17.89
CA PHE A 143 11.36 1.91 -17.66
C PHE A 143 10.76 1.31 -18.95
N GLY A 144 10.14 0.15 -18.80
CA GLY A 144 9.31 -0.49 -19.80
C GLY A 144 7.97 0.22 -19.96
N SER A 145 7.15 -0.32 -20.86
CA SER A 145 5.74 0.07 -20.94
C SER A 145 4.98 -0.45 -19.71
N SER A 146 3.86 0.19 -19.38
CA SER A 146 3.02 -0.30 -18.29
C SER A 146 2.59 -1.74 -18.54
N ALA A 147 2.65 -2.57 -17.49
CA ALA A 147 2.16 -3.94 -17.54
C ALA A 147 0.63 -4.01 -17.65
N PHE A 148 -0.08 -2.96 -17.22
CA PHE A 148 -1.53 -2.96 -17.15
C PHE A 148 -2.15 -2.47 -18.45
N ARG A 149 -2.90 -3.37 -19.10
CA ARG A 149 -3.73 -3.08 -20.27
C ARG A 149 -5.23 -3.11 -19.96
N SER A 150 -5.58 -3.65 -18.80
CA SER A 150 -6.94 -3.77 -18.26
C SER A 150 -6.87 -3.68 -16.73
N THR A 151 -7.98 -3.32 -16.11
CA THR A 151 -8.15 -3.21 -14.65
C THR A 151 -8.47 -4.55 -13.96
N ASP A 152 -8.86 -5.57 -14.72
CA ASP A 152 -9.46 -6.81 -14.18
C ASP A 152 -8.44 -7.92 -13.90
N VAL A 153 -7.24 -7.57 -13.43
CA VAL A 153 -6.19 -8.56 -13.13
C VAL A 153 -5.84 -8.48 -11.64
N SER A 154 -6.01 -9.61 -10.94
CA SER A 154 -5.48 -9.75 -9.57
C SER A 154 -3.96 -9.85 -9.62
N VAL A 155 -3.32 -9.10 -8.73
CA VAL A 155 -1.87 -9.11 -8.50
C VAL A 155 -1.51 -9.64 -7.12
N ASP A 156 -2.52 -10.08 -6.37
CA ASP A 156 -2.35 -10.63 -5.03
C ASP A 156 -1.54 -11.90 -5.13
N THR A 157 -0.49 -11.95 -4.35
CA THR A 157 0.54 -12.97 -4.46
C THR A 157 0.76 -13.64 -3.13
N SER A 158 0.61 -14.97 -3.11
CA SER A 158 0.99 -15.77 -1.96
C SER A 158 2.20 -16.67 -2.24
N TRP A 159 3.12 -16.73 -1.28
CA TRP A 159 4.22 -17.68 -1.28
C TRP A 159 3.88 -18.86 -0.35
N PRO A 160 3.72 -20.09 -0.89
CA PRO A 160 3.33 -21.25 -0.09
C PRO A 160 4.22 -21.50 1.12
N LEU A 161 3.60 -21.91 2.23
CA LEU A 161 4.28 -22.12 3.50
C LEU A 161 5.39 -23.17 3.40
N ASP A 162 5.16 -24.27 2.68
CA ASP A 162 6.14 -25.32 2.44
C ASP A 162 7.38 -24.82 1.68
N GLU A 163 7.19 -23.91 0.73
CA GLU A 163 8.31 -23.28 0.03
C GLU A 163 9.04 -22.26 0.90
N ARG A 164 8.35 -21.54 1.80
CA ARG A 164 8.98 -20.66 2.81
C ARG A 164 9.81 -21.46 3.81
N GLU A 165 9.28 -22.55 4.34
CA GLU A 165 9.98 -23.43 5.29
C GLU A 165 11.22 -24.04 4.65
N LYS A 166 11.10 -24.51 3.40
CA LYS A 166 12.24 -24.99 2.60
C LYS A 166 13.28 -23.90 2.39
N PHE A 167 12.88 -22.65 2.16
CA PHE A 167 13.83 -21.53 2.07
C PHE A 167 14.53 -21.30 3.40
N GLU A 168 13.78 -21.20 4.50
CA GLU A 168 14.31 -20.99 5.85
C GLU A 168 15.34 -22.06 6.23
N LEU A 169 15.04 -23.34 5.97
CA LEU A 169 15.96 -24.47 6.22
C LEU A 169 17.21 -24.44 5.33
N SER A 170 17.20 -23.68 4.24
CA SER A 170 18.34 -23.53 3.31
C SER A 170 19.24 -22.33 3.63
N LEU A 171 18.93 -21.58 4.69
CA LEU A 171 19.69 -20.43 5.16
C LEU A 171 20.73 -20.84 6.21
N GLU A 172 21.86 -20.14 6.20
CA GLU A 172 22.80 -20.20 7.32
C GLU A 172 22.15 -19.60 8.58
N PRO A 173 22.60 -19.96 9.80
CA PRO A 173 21.95 -19.52 11.04
C PRO A 173 21.73 -18.00 11.15
N GLN A 174 22.71 -17.20 10.73
CA GLN A 174 22.59 -15.73 10.77
C GLN A 174 21.57 -15.21 9.73
N ASP A 175 21.60 -15.74 8.51
CA ASP A 175 20.67 -15.33 7.46
C ASP A 175 19.24 -15.75 7.79
N ARG A 176 19.09 -16.88 8.47
CA ARG A 176 17.83 -17.37 9.02
C ARG A 176 17.30 -16.43 10.09
N GLU A 177 18.15 -15.99 11.02
CA GLU A 177 17.75 -14.99 12.03
C GLU A 177 17.30 -13.69 11.37
N ASN A 178 18.05 -13.19 10.38
CA ASN A 178 17.67 -12.00 9.61
C ASN A 178 16.34 -12.19 8.88
N TYR A 179 16.11 -13.38 8.30
CA TYR A 179 14.86 -13.71 7.60
C TYR A 179 13.68 -13.78 8.56
N LEU A 180 13.86 -14.42 9.72
CA LEU A 180 12.85 -14.46 10.77
C LEU A 180 12.61 -13.08 11.38
N ALA A 181 13.61 -12.23 11.50
CA ALA A 181 13.44 -10.84 11.92
C ALA A 181 12.69 -10.03 10.86
N TYR A 182 12.94 -10.27 9.57
CA TYR A 182 12.18 -9.66 8.47
C TYR A 182 10.70 -10.07 8.50
N LEU A 183 10.41 -11.37 8.65
CA LEU A 183 9.04 -11.88 8.79
C LEU A 183 8.38 -11.46 10.11
N GLY A 184 9.15 -11.51 11.19
CA GLY A 184 8.77 -11.35 12.60
C GLY A 184 9.16 -9.99 13.17
N ALA A 185 9.17 -8.97 12.34
CA ALA A 185 9.10 -7.61 12.83
C ALA A 185 7.69 -7.33 13.46
N GLU A 186 6.82 -8.35 13.55
CA GLU A 186 5.91 -8.58 14.68
C GLU A 186 6.64 -9.01 15.98
N LYS A 187 6.77 -8.07 16.91
CA LYS A 187 6.53 -8.33 18.34
C LYS A 187 5.98 -7.05 18.97
N VAL A 188 4.67 -6.87 18.93
CA VAL A 188 3.99 -6.14 20.01
C VAL A 188 3.65 -7.21 21.05
N GLU A 189 4.33 -7.13 22.18
CA GLU A 189 3.85 -7.74 23.41
C GLU A 189 2.46 -7.18 23.73
N GLU A 190 1.42 -8.01 23.64
CA GLU A 190 0.29 -7.89 24.57
C GLU A 190 -0.41 -9.25 24.77
N GLU A 191 0.35 -10.25 25.23
CA GLU A 191 -0.17 -11.35 26.03
C GLU A 191 0.37 -11.23 27.47
N THR A 192 0.07 -10.11 28.12
CA THR A 192 0.03 -10.04 29.60
C THR A 192 -1.16 -9.21 30.06
N ALA A 193 -2.37 -9.63 29.67
CA ALA A 193 -3.62 -9.15 30.26
C ALA A 193 -4.54 -10.30 30.67
N THR A 194 -3.96 -11.39 31.17
CA THR A 194 -4.69 -12.41 31.95
C THR A 194 -3.71 -12.99 32.95
N LEU A 195 -3.58 -12.35 34.11
CA LEU A 195 -3.13 -12.86 35.42
C LEU A 195 -2.66 -11.67 36.31
N SER A 196 -3.51 -10.66 36.47
CA SER A 196 -3.34 -9.66 37.53
C SER A 196 -4.68 -9.06 37.90
N ASN A 197 -5.60 -9.90 38.37
CA ASN A 197 -6.81 -9.47 39.09
C ASN A 197 -7.19 -10.47 40.20
N ASP A 198 -6.22 -11.22 40.73
CA ASP A 198 -6.49 -12.14 41.84
C ASP A 198 -5.33 -12.20 42.83
N ALA A 199 -5.02 -11.05 43.42
CA ALA A 199 -4.34 -10.94 44.70
C ALA A 199 -4.32 -9.47 45.13
N THR A 200 -5.33 -9.04 45.90
CA THR A 200 -5.23 -8.17 47.09
C THR A 200 -6.64 -7.76 47.51
N ILE A 201 -7.39 -8.63 48.20
CA ILE A 201 -8.33 -8.22 49.27
C ILE A 201 -8.46 -9.37 50.29
N ARG A 202 -7.53 -9.39 51.25
CA ARG A 202 -7.69 -9.81 52.66
C ARG A 202 -6.77 -8.82 53.38
N GLU A 203 -7.16 -8.01 54.36
CA GLU A 203 -8.09 -8.16 55.47
C GLU A 203 -8.55 -6.75 55.89
N THR A 204 -9.83 -6.57 56.20
CA THR A 204 -10.26 -5.74 57.34
C THR A 204 -11.66 -6.21 57.76
N ASP A 205 -11.70 -6.94 58.86
CA ASP A 205 -12.91 -7.16 59.63
C ASP A 205 -13.44 -5.83 60.18
N HIS A 206 -14.76 -5.59 60.10
CA HIS A 206 -15.67 -5.37 61.23
C HIS A 206 -17.01 -4.79 60.77
N HIS A 207 -18.05 -5.62 60.90
CA HIS A 207 -19.30 -5.35 61.62
C HIS A 207 -19.95 -3.96 61.48
N THR A 208 -21.11 -3.89 60.81
CA THR A 208 -22.41 -3.66 61.47
C THR A 208 -23.57 -3.88 60.50
N ASP A 209 -24.65 -4.40 61.08
CA ASP A 209 -25.98 -4.66 60.56
C ASP A 209 -26.63 -3.43 59.90
N ASP A 210 -27.49 -3.64 58.89
CA ASP A 210 -28.92 -3.39 59.07
C ASP A 210 -29.73 -3.70 57.80
N GLU A 211 -30.94 -4.14 58.09
CA GLU A 211 -32.06 -4.50 57.23
C GLU A 211 -32.39 -3.41 56.18
N ASN A 212 -32.86 -3.80 54.99
CA ASN A 212 -34.29 -3.61 54.69
C ASN A 212 -34.74 -4.33 53.41
N GLN A 213 -35.97 -4.83 53.50
CA GLN A 213 -36.74 -5.51 52.48
C GLN A 213 -37.40 -4.52 51.51
N ASN A 214 -37.88 -5.11 50.43
CA ASN A 214 -39.19 -4.88 49.80
C ASN A 214 -39.30 -4.05 48.51
N ASP A 215 -39.62 -4.81 47.46
CA ASP A 215 -40.81 -4.69 46.60
C ASP A 215 -41.15 -3.35 45.93
N GLY A 216 -41.15 -3.42 44.60
CA GLY A 216 -42.44 -3.51 43.90
C GLY A 216 -42.91 -2.29 43.12
N GLN A 217 -43.38 -2.59 41.91
CA GLN A 217 -44.44 -1.88 41.16
C GLN A 217 -44.10 -0.51 40.56
N GLU A 218 -44.66 -0.07 39.44
CA GLU A 218 -45.44 -0.61 38.32
C GLU A 218 -45.66 0.59 37.36
N GLN A 219 -46.05 0.30 36.11
CA GLN A 219 -46.82 1.19 35.20
C GLN A 219 -46.10 2.42 34.61
N ALA A 220 -46.52 2.99 33.46
CA ALA A 220 -47.18 2.58 32.22
C ALA A 220 -47.52 3.90 31.50
N GLN A 221 -47.45 3.87 30.15
CA GLN A 221 -48.26 4.66 29.19
C GLN A 221 -48.07 6.18 29.06
N ASP A 222 -48.03 6.63 27.79
CA ASP A 222 -48.93 7.59 27.08
C ASP A 222 -48.11 8.29 25.96
N GLU A 223 -48.26 7.99 24.66
CA GLU A 223 -49.28 8.39 23.67
C GLU A 223 -49.40 9.91 23.36
N GLY A 224 -49.59 10.21 22.06
CA GLY A 224 -49.88 11.54 21.46
C GLY A 224 -48.75 12.05 20.55
N GLU A 225 -48.73 11.86 19.22
CA GLU A 225 -49.62 12.29 18.12
C GLU A 225 -49.59 13.80 17.76
N ASP A 226 -49.84 14.03 16.46
CA ASP A 226 -50.12 15.26 15.69
C ASP A 226 -48.91 15.98 15.01
N GLU A 227 -48.79 15.88 13.66
CA GLU A 227 -49.39 16.75 12.60
C GLU A 227 -48.79 18.18 12.64
N GLU A 228 -48.35 18.86 11.57
CA GLU A 228 -48.94 19.11 10.25
C GLU A 228 -47.97 19.99 9.40
N MET A 229 -48.19 20.03 8.08
CA MET A 229 -48.09 21.19 7.15
C MET A 229 -46.76 21.76 6.59
N GLY A 230 -46.75 21.82 5.24
CA GLY A 230 -46.27 22.94 4.40
C GLY A 230 -44.76 22.97 4.12
N GLY A 231 -44.24 22.81 2.90
CA GLY A 231 -44.66 23.38 1.62
C GLY A 231 -43.83 24.64 1.33
N ILE A 232 -42.87 24.58 0.39
CA ILE A 232 -42.58 25.66 -0.59
C ILE A 232 -41.49 25.23 -1.59
N SER A 233 -41.76 25.62 -2.84
CA SER A 233 -40.92 25.57 -4.03
C SER A 233 -39.92 26.72 -4.04
N ALA A 234 -38.71 26.51 -4.55
CA ALA A 234 -37.90 27.57 -5.15
C ALA A 234 -36.89 27.00 -6.16
N HIS A 235 -37.19 27.28 -7.43
CA HIS A 235 -36.30 27.34 -8.59
C HIS A 235 -35.30 28.51 -8.44
N VAL A 236 -34.27 28.56 -9.31
CA VAL A 236 -33.31 29.68 -9.60
C VAL A 236 -31.93 29.45 -8.93
N SER A 237 -30.77 29.51 -9.59
CA SER A 237 -30.34 29.62 -10.98
C SER A 237 -28.84 29.27 -11.03
N GLN A 238 -28.38 28.59 -12.08
CA GLN A 238 -26.96 28.49 -12.42
C GLN A 238 -26.50 29.79 -13.11
N PRO A 239 -25.26 30.25 -12.88
CA PRO A 239 -24.56 31.06 -13.85
C PRO A 239 -23.52 30.21 -14.60
N ASP A 240 -23.75 30.10 -15.91
CA ASP A 240 -22.74 29.85 -16.94
C ASP A 240 -21.59 30.85 -16.80
N SER A 241 -20.35 30.37 -16.87
CA SER A 241 -19.19 31.17 -17.27
C SER A 241 -18.06 30.26 -17.73
N ALA A 242 -17.98 30.08 -19.05
CA ALA A 242 -16.84 29.50 -19.75
C ALA A 242 -15.66 30.49 -19.77
N PRO A 243 -14.41 30.04 -19.59
CA PRO A 243 -13.24 30.88 -19.87
C PRO A 243 -12.84 30.78 -21.35
N SER A 244 -12.87 31.94 -22.01
CA SER A 244 -12.38 32.21 -23.35
C SER A 244 -10.89 31.90 -23.51
N GLN A 245 -10.55 31.19 -24.59
CA GLN A 245 -9.16 30.99 -25.03
C GLN A 245 -8.57 32.27 -25.66
N PRO A 246 -7.29 32.61 -25.43
CA PRO A 246 -6.61 33.66 -26.18
C PRO A 246 -6.09 33.16 -27.53
N ALA A 247 -6.30 34.00 -28.54
CA ALA A 247 -5.94 33.80 -29.94
C ALA A 247 -4.42 33.65 -30.16
N VAL A 248 -4.04 32.60 -30.90
CA VAL A 248 -2.69 32.41 -31.45
C VAL A 248 -2.53 33.30 -32.68
N SER A 249 -1.64 34.28 -32.58
CA SER A 249 -1.22 35.10 -33.73
C SER A 249 -0.18 34.34 -34.55
N GLN A 250 -0.48 34.11 -35.83
CA GLN A 250 0.47 33.63 -36.83
C GLN A 250 1.37 34.78 -37.32
N PRO A 251 2.67 34.55 -37.56
CA PRO A 251 3.49 35.48 -38.33
C PRO A 251 3.35 35.24 -39.85
N PRO A 252 3.49 36.28 -40.68
CA PRO A 252 3.28 36.20 -42.12
C PRO A 252 4.45 35.52 -42.84
N GLY A 253 4.10 34.76 -43.88
CA GLY A 253 5.05 34.25 -44.85
C GLY A 253 5.61 35.37 -45.73
N HIS A 254 6.92 35.30 -46.00
CA HIS A 254 7.52 35.94 -47.15
C HIS A 254 8.02 34.87 -48.12
N SER A 255 7.38 34.87 -49.28
CA SER A 255 7.82 34.19 -50.49
C SER A 255 8.88 35.02 -51.24
N SER A 256 9.61 34.29 -52.07
CA SER A 256 10.30 34.69 -53.32
C SER A 256 11.65 35.41 -53.24
N GLY A 257 12.62 34.80 -53.95
CA GLY A 257 13.90 35.38 -54.34
C GLY A 257 14.78 34.37 -55.05
N SER A 258 14.42 34.00 -56.28
CA SER A 258 15.27 33.25 -57.21
C SER A 258 16.30 34.17 -57.87
N SER A 259 17.57 33.76 -57.91
CA SER A 259 18.50 33.79 -59.06
C SER A 259 19.85 33.21 -58.61
#